data_AF-A0A2U2AMW1-F1
#
_entry.id   AF-A0A2U2AMW1-F1
#
_cell.length_a   1.000
_cell.length_b   1.000
_cell.length_c   1.000
_cell.angle_alpha   90.00
_cell.angle_beta   90.00
_cell.angle_gamma   90.00
#
_symmetry.space_group_name_H-M   'P 1'
#
loop_
_entity.id
_entity.type
_entity.pdbx_description
1 polymer ?
#
loop_
_entity_poly.entity_id
_entity_poly.type
_entity_poly.pdbx_seq_one_letter_code
_entity_poly.pdbx_strand_id
1 'polypeptide(L)'
;MIITPNYAQKGYDWNNPLCIASDTGLGGPRYIETNLPINEVAPAQTIEFRLRCKGDVPIFVQTLTGSGGVSIFANNIVNQYLPTTGIFDVETTVVALNSGKTQTSSLYVFDIAAGDLGEQLFLPALGEGQFHEFSVKINISERVVKPRVIPENPKPINPFYIPLFSVVDNSSDVQLEKRYAPYPLYLVSTFDTFPDPCVTPGPMVVVPPQVDFGILNREDLVQSVKKSFYFRLARPSNDTCGHSLYPIITFKAMDPVVNDEIEISNGTSLSFVVEDLSSGSAIGTKKLQFNTPLRFGELKPQGLLNLYVTANLRKNPEKALRGGYFSTVMIYHIEFR
;
A
#
# COMPACT_ATOMS: atom_id res chain seq x y z
N MET A 1 22.71 4.63 -2.66
CA MET A 1 22.70 3.15 -2.65
C MET A 1 22.17 2.73 -1.29
N ILE A 2 20.85 2.56 -1.18
CA ILE A 2 20.21 2.13 0.06
C ILE A 2 20.35 0.62 0.09
N ILE A 3 21.16 0.12 1.01
CA ILE A 3 21.29 -1.31 1.28
C ILE A 3 20.05 -1.68 2.11
N THR A 4 19.00 -2.14 1.45
CA THR A 4 17.93 -2.85 2.13
C THR A 4 18.52 -4.10 2.78
N PRO A 5 18.36 -4.31 4.10
CA PRO A 5 18.73 -5.57 4.70
C PRO A 5 17.87 -6.64 4.03
N ASN A 6 18.54 -7.56 3.36
CA ASN A 6 17.94 -8.63 2.58
C ASN A 6 17.38 -9.68 3.55
N TYR A 7 16.26 -9.36 4.21
CA TYR A 7 15.39 -10.34 4.87
C TYR A 7 14.35 -10.88 3.88
N ALA A 8 14.75 -11.06 2.62
CA ALA A 8 14.06 -11.99 1.72
C ALA A 8 14.33 -13.41 2.22
N GLN A 9 13.64 -13.80 3.29
CA GLN A 9 13.52 -15.18 3.73
C GLN A 9 12.80 -15.94 2.60
N LYS A 10 13.60 -16.53 1.70
CA LYS A 10 13.15 -17.58 0.79
C LYS A 10 12.55 -18.70 1.64
N GLY A 11 11.25 -18.95 1.50
CA GLY A 11 10.59 -20.07 2.19
C GLY A 11 9.13 -19.87 2.60
N TYR A 12 8.55 -18.68 2.37
CA TYR A 12 7.19 -18.37 2.83
C TYR A 12 6.14 -18.49 1.74
N ASP A 13 5.16 -19.37 1.95
CA ASP A 13 3.96 -19.47 1.12
C ASP A 13 2.97 -18.35 1.48
N TRP A 14 3.20 -17.17 0.89
CA TRP A 14 2.32 -16.01 1.04
C TRP A 14 0.93 -16.22 0.43
N ASN A 15 0.76 -17.22 -0.44
CA ASN A 15 -0.53 -17.52 -1.05
C ASN A 15 -1.43 -18.33 -0.11
N ASN A 16 -0.86 -18.90 0.95
CA ASN A 16 -1.58 -19.72 1.91
C ASN A 16 -1.15 -19.44 3.36
N PRO A 17 -1.30 -18.21 3.86
CA PRO A 17 -0.76 -17.80 5.14
C PRO A 17 -1.39 -18.53 6.34
N LEU A 18 -0.61 -18.76 7.40
CA LEU A 18 -1.11 -19.34 8.66
C LEU A 18 -2.16 -18.45 9.31
N CYS A 19 -1.93 -17.14 9.28
CA CYS A 19 -2.79 -16.13 9.87
C CYS A 19 -3.05 -15.01 8.89
N ILE A 20 -4.29 -14.50 8.91
CA ILE A 20 -4.71 -13.30 8.20
C ILE A 20 -5.23 -12.29 9.22
N ALA A 21 -4.90 -11.01 9.04
CA ALA A 21 -5.54 -9.98 9.84
C ALA A 21 -6.93 -9.68 9.29
N SER A 22 -7.91 -9.58 10.18
CA SER A 22 -9.32 -9.43 9.79
C SER A 22 -9.61 -8.09 9.13
N ASP A 23 -8.82 -7.06 9.46
CA ASP A 23 -8.97 -5.70 8.97
C ASP A 23 -8.41 -5.53 7.54
N THR A 24 -7.33 -6.25 7.21
CA THR A 24 -6.68 -6.15 5.89
C THR A 24 -7.03 -7.31 4.95
N GLY A 25 -7.45 -8.45 5.50
CA GLY A 25 -7.64 -9.70 4.73
C GLY A 25 -6.33 -10.28 4.18
N LEU A 26 -5.18 -9.73 4.58
CA LEU A 26 -3.86 -10.12 4.10
C LEU A 26 -3.14 -10.96 5.15
N GLY A 27 -2.42 -11.97 4.68
CA GLY A 27 -1.45 -12.70 5.48
C GLY A 27 -0.05 -12.12 5.39
N GLY A 28 0.74 -12.35 6.42
CA GLY A 28 2.16 -12.01 6.46
C GLY A 28 2.53 -10.81 7.33
N PRO A 29 3.74 -10.25 7.16
CA PRO A 29 4.28 -9.26 8.09
C PRO A 29 3.42 -8.00 8.11
N ARG A 30 3.03 -7.56 9.30
CA ARG A 30 2.36 -6.27 9.47
C ARG A 30 3.38 -5.23 9.87
N TYR A 31 3.49 -4.15 9.12
CA TYR A 31 4.33 -3.01 9.48
C TYR A 31 3.47 -1.94 10.15
N ILE A 32 3.89 -1.48 11.32
CA ILE A 32 3.31 -0.34 12.02
C ILE A 32 4.33 0.78 11.94
N GLU A 33 4.00 1.84 11.22
CA GLU A 33 4.80 3.05 11.22
C GLU A 33 4.46 3.90 12.45
N THR A 34 5.48 4.29 13.19
CA THR A 34 5.37 5.26 14.27
C THR A 34 6.55 6.21 14.17
N ASN A 35 6.34 7.47 14.51
CA ASN A 35 7.46 8.40 14.59
C ASN A 35 8.12 8.22 15.97
N LEU A 36 9.37 8.63 16.17
CA LEU A 36 10.02 8.83 17.49
C LEU A 36 10.50 10.30 17.58
N PRO A 37 9.86 11.17 18.38
CA PRO A 37 10.05 12.59 18.32
C PRO A 37 11.18 12.93 19.28
N ILE A 38 12.00 13.84 18.82
CA ILE A 38 13.04 14.40 19.67
C ILE A 38 12.50 15.76 20.12
N ASN A 39 12.41 15.99 21.43
CA ASN A 39 11.92 17.23 22.06
C ASN A 39 10.42 17.51 22.10
N GLU A 40 9.54 16.64 21.58
CA GLU A 40 8.10 16.88 21.61
C GLU A 40 7.33 15.74 22.28
N VAL A 41 6.33 16.09 23.09
CA VAL A 41 5.41 15.10 23.67
C VAL A 41 4.42 14.71 22.58
N ALA A 42 4.48 13.47 22.09
CA ALA A 42 3.39 12.95 21.29
C ALA A 42 2.40 12.16 22.14
N PRO A 43 1.12 12.11 21.73
CA PRO A 43 0.13 11.27 22.39
C PRO A 43 0.52 9.80 22.26
N ALA A 44 0.20 9.02 23.29
CA ALA A 44 0.29 7.58 23.25
C ALA A 44 -0.54 7.02 22.08
N GLN A 45 -0.04 5.97 21.45
CA GLN A 45 -0.72 5.31 20.33
C GLN A 45 -1.16 3.92 20.76
N THR A 46 -2.44 3.62 20.54
CA THR A 46 -2.99 2.28 20.73
C THR A 46 -3.43 1.74 19.39
N ILE A 47 -2.98 0.54 19.08
CA ILE A 47 -3.29 -0.15 17.83
C ILE A 47 -3.92 -1.49 18.18
N GLU A 48 -5.12 -1.70 17.68
CA GLU A 48 -5.90 -2.90 17.94
C GLU A 48 -6.34 -3.54 16.62
N PHE A 49 -6.17 -4.84 16.52
CA PHE A 49 -6.65 -5.62 15.38
C PHE A 49 -6.90 -7.06 15.79
N ARG A 50 -7.62 -7.79 14.93
CA ARG A 50 -7.83 -9.23 15.11
C ARG A 50 -7.05 -10.03 14.08
N LEU A 51 -6.56 -11.18 14.52
CA LEU A 51 -5.97 -12.18 13.65
C LEU A 51 -6.86 -13.42 13.62
N ARG A 52 -7.01 -13.99 12.44
CA ARG A 52 -7.62 -15.28 12.23
C ARG A 52 -6.57 -16.23 11.69
N CYS A 53 -6.17 -17.20 12.50
CA CYS A 53 -5.20 -18.22 12.14
C CYS A 53 -5.89 -19.56 11.90
N LYS A 54 -5.40 -20.35 10.96
CA LYS A 54 -5.94 -21.69 10.74
C LYS A 54 -5.76 -22.54 11.99
N GLY A 55 -6.78 -23.35 12.29
CA GLY A 55 -6.80 -24.29 13.42
C GLY A 55 -6.56 -25.73 13.00
N ASP A 56 -6.20 -26.00 11.75
CA ASP A 56 -5.85 -27.34 11.26
C ASP A 56 -4.51 -27.86 11.82
N VAL A 57 -3.68 -26.96 12.34
CA VAL A 57 -2.38 -27.26 12.96
C VAL A 57 -2.28 -26.66 14.38
N PRO A 58 -1.48 -27.25 15.29
CA PRO A 58 -1.15 -26.61 16.55
C PRO A 58 -0.29 -25.37 16.30
N ILE A 59 -0.49 -24.32 17.10
CA ILE A 59 0.24 -23.06 16.95
C ILE A 59 0.85 -22.63 18.27
N PHE A 60 1.96 -21.91 18.19
CA PHE A 60 2.51 -21.18 19.32
C PHE A 60 2.64 -19.69 19.00
N VAL A 61 2.40 -18.85 20.01
CA VAL A 61 2.59 -17.40 19.96
C VAL A 61 3.84 -17.04 20.74
N GLN A 62 4.70 -16.25 20.11
CA GLN A 62 5.92 -15.74 20.70
C GLN A 62 5.93 -14.22 20.59
N THR A 63 5.91 -13.52 21.72
CA THR A 63 6.21 -12.09 21.80
C THR A 63 7.73 -11.90 21.82
N LEU A 64 8.23 -11.05 20.92
CA LEU A 64 9.64 -10.63 20.76
C LEU A 64 10.75 -11.70 20.67
N THR A 65 11.41 -11.74 19.51
CA THR A 65 12.76 -12.29 19.31
C THR A 65 13.55 -11.31 18.46
N GLY A 66 14.47 -10.51 19.03
CA GLY A 66 15.30 -9.66 18.17
C GLY A 66 16.08 -8.54 18.86
N SER A 67 16.91 -8.87 19.85
CA SER A 67 17.76 -7.91 20.57
C SER A 67 18.80 -7.19 19.69
N GLY A 68 19.24 -7.80 18.57
CA GLY A 68 20.35 -7.27 17.76
C GLY A 68 20.04 -5.98 16.99
N GLY A 69 18.88 -5.91 16.32
CA GLY A 69 18.49 -4.75 15.52
C GLY A 69 18.13 -3.53 16.38
N VAL A 70 17.48 -3.78 17.53
CA VAL A 70 17.14 -2.73 18.51
C VAL A 70 18.40 -2.14 19.12
N SER A 71 19.39 -2.97 19.45
CA SER A 71 20.63 -2.54 20.12
C SER A 71 21.43 -1.57 19.26
N ILE A 72 21.55 -1.84 17.96
CA ILE A 72 22.29 -0.97 17.02
C ILE A 72 21.59 0.38 16.86
N PHE A 73 20.27 0.37 16.74
CA PHE A 73 19.46 1.58 16.63
C PHE A 73 19.55 2.43 17.90
N ALA A 74 19.28 1.84 19.08
CA ALA A 74 19.35 2.51 20.36
C ALA A 74 20.74 3.11 20.61
N ASN A 75 21.82 2.36 20.35
CA ASN A 75 23.19 2.85 20.53
C ASN A 75 23.52 4.05 19.65
N ASN A 76 23.06 4.08 18.39
CA ASN A 76 23.31 5.23 17.51
C ASN A 76 22.63 6.50 18.02
N ILE A 77 21.42 6.37 18.55
CA ILE A 77 20.66 7.50 19.12
C ILE A 77 21.27 7.97 20.43
N VAL A 78 21.56 7.03 21.33
CA VAL A 78 22.18 7.33 22.62
C VAL A 78 23.51 8.05 22.40
N ASN A 79 24.35 7.59 21.48
CA ASN A 79 25.64 8.21 21.19
C ASN A 79 25.52 9.59 20.53
N GLN A 80 24.49 9.84 19.72
CA GLN A 80 24.35 11.11 19.00
C GLN A 80 23.60 12.19 19.78
N TYR A 81 22.56 11.82 20.53
CA TYR A 81 21.64 12.75 21.18
C TYR A 81 21.77 12.74 22.72
N LEU A 82 22.48 11.76 23.29
CA LEU A 82 22.76 11.62 24.73
C LEU A 82 21.53 11.94 25.60
N PRO A 83 20.41 11.21 25.44
CA PRO A 83 19.17 11.57 26.08
C PRO A 83 19.26 11.50 27.60
N THR A 84 18.66 12.47 28.28
CA THR A 84 18.63 12.58 29.75
C THR A 84 17.56 11.74 30.41
N THR A 85 16.50 11.43 29.66
CA THR A 85 15.39 10.55 30.03
C THR A 85 15.03 9.77 28.77
N GLY A 86 14.94 8.46 28.89
CA GLY A 86 14.34 7.64 27.84
C GLY A 86 13.08 7.04 28.43
N ILE A 87 11.97 7.22 27.73
CA ILE A 87 10.74 6.47 27.93
C ILE A 87 10.21 6.34 26.51
N PHE A 88 10.20 5.11 25.99
CA PHE A 88 9.48 4.72 24.79
C PHE A 88 9.22 3.23 24.95
N ASP A 89 8.10 2.94 25.61
CA ASP A 89 7.69 1.59 25.92
C ASP A 89 6.71 1.10 24.86
N VAL A 90 6.94 -0.12 24.42
CA VAL A 90 6.03 -0.84 23.53
C VAL A 90 5.48 -2.02 24.32
N GLU A 91 4.21 -1.92 24.71
CA GLU A 91 3.49 -3.01 25.34
C GLU A 91 2.68 -3.73 24.26
N THR A 92 2.83 -5.05 24.16
CA THR A 92 2.07 -5.90 23.25
C THR A 92 1.27 -6.89 24.07
N THR A 93 -0.05 -6.90 23.87
CA THR A 93 -0.98 -7.85 24.48
C THR A 93 -1.66 -8.66 23.38
N VAL A 94 -1.58 -9.98 23.49
CA VAL A 94 -2.24 -10.93 22.59
C VAL A 94 -3.19 -11.80 23.39
N VAL A 95 -4.47 -11.82 23.00
CA VAL A 95 -5.51 -12.63 23.65
C VAL A 95 -6.04 -13.65 22.64
N ALA A 96 -5.92 -14.94 22.94
CA ALA A 96 -6.53 -16.00 22.17
C ALA A 96 -8.02 -16.11 22.52
N LEU A 97 -8.90 -15.64 21.64
CA LEU A 97 -10.33 -15.46 21.92
C LEU A 97 -11.05 -16.76 22.25
N ASN A 98 -10.64 -17.87 21.62
CA ASN A 98 -11.26 -19.17 21.84
C ASN A 98 -10.97 -19.76 23.24
N SER A 99 -9.87 -19.33 23.89
CA SER A 99 -9.40 -19.91 25.17
C SER A 99 -9.31 -18.91 26.31
N GLY A 100 -9.40 -17.61 26.03
CA GLY A 100 -9.18 -16.53 26.99
C GLY A 100 -7.73 -16.38 27.47
N LYS A 101 -6.79 -17.20 26.98
CA LYS A 101 -5.37 -17.08 27.33
C LYS A 101 -4.80 -15.77 26.80
N THR A 102 -4.04 -15.09 27.65
CA THR A 102 -3.42 -13.80 27.37
C THR A 102 -1.91 -13.89 27.51
N GLN A 103 -1.20 -13.23 26.61
CA GLN A 103 0.24 -12.99 26.69
C GLN A 103 0.48 -11.50 26.59
N THR A 104 1.28 -10.98 27.50
CA THR A 104 1.70 -9.59 27.51
C THR A 104 3.21 -9.54 27.53
N SER A 105 3.77 -8.63 26.74
CA SER A 105 5.20 -8.33 26.71
C SER A 105 5.40 -6.84 26.71
N SER A 106 6.52 -6.38 27.28
CA SER A 106 6.91 -4.98 27.25
C SER A 106 8.34 -4.85 26.75
N LEU A 107 8.58 -3.89 25.86
CA LEU A 107 9.91 -3.57 25.37
C LEU A 107 10.19 -2.10 25.60
N TYR A 108 11.30 -1.81 26.25
CA TYR A 108 11.85 -0.48 26.32
C TYR A 108 12.92 -0.30 25.23
N VAL A 109 12.68 0.60 24.28
CA VAL A 109 13.47 0.67 23.02
C VAL A 109 14.88 1.21 23.22
N PHE A 110 15.13 2.03 24.25
CA PHE A 110 16.45 2.64 24.51
C PHE A 110 17.33 1.87 25.52
N ASP A 111 16.82 0.77 26.08
CA ASP A 111 17.42 -0.08 27.12
C ASP A 111 16.75 -1.46 27.05
N ILE A 112 17.21 -2.25 26.09
CA ILE A 112 16.65 -3.56 25.78
C ILE A 112 16.81 -4.55 26.94
N ALA A 113 17.74 -4.28 27.87
CA ALA A 113 17.92 -5.09 29.06
C ALA A 113 16.75 -4.98 30.05
N ALA A 114 15.90 -3.95 29.92
CA ALA A 114 14.74 -3.70 30.78
C ALA A 114 13.41 -4.27 30.24
N GLY A 115 13.42 -5.02 29.12
CA GLY A 115 12.20 -5.59 28.53
C GLY A 115 11.76 -6.93 29.14
N ASP A 116 10.45 -7.18 29.13
CA ASP A 116 9.85 -8.49 29.42
C ASP A 116 9.31 -9.11 28.12
N LEU A 117 9.86 -10.28 27.76
CA LEU A 117 9.51 -11.00 26.54
C LEU A 117 8.17 -11.73 26.63
N GLY A 118 7.60 -11.89 27.83
CA GLY A 118 6.37 -12.65 28.04
C GLY A 118 6.53 -14.16 27.83
N GLU A 119 5.64 -14.95 28.43
CA GLU A 119 5.63 -16.41 28.27
C GLU A 119 4.99 -16.84 26.95
N GLN A 120 5.57 -17.83 26.28
CA GLN A 120 5.03 -18.37 25.03
C GLN A 120 3.65 -19.01 25.25
N LEU A 121 2.70 -18.71 24.35
CA LEU A 121 1.38 -19.37 24.37
C LEU A 121 1.36 -20.53 23.39
N PHE A 122 1.11 -21.73 23.90
CA PHE A 122 0.80 -22.90 23.07
C PHE A 122 -0.71 -23.13 22.96
N LEU A 123 -1.18 -23.35 21.73
CA LEU A 123 -2.57 -23.66 21.41
C LEU A 123 -2.64 -24.94 20.56
N PRO A 124 -3.46 -25.92 20.96
CA PRO A 124 -3.63 -27.16 20.20
C PRO A 124 -4.43 -26.91 18.91
N ALA A 125 -4.30 -27.82 17.95
CA ALA A 125 -5.14 -27.81 16.76
C ALA A 125 -6.64 -27.92 17.13
N LEU A 126 -7.48 -27.22 16.37
CA LEU A 126 -8.95 -27.25 16.44
C LEU A 126 -9.58 -28.17 15.39
N GLY A 127 -8.84 -28.54 14.34
CA GLY A 127 -9.30 -29.36 13.22
C GLY A 127 -9.46 -28.58 11.92
N GLU A 128 -9.59 -29.32 10.81
CA GLU A 128 -9.70 -28.76 9.46
C GLU A 128 -10.91 -27.81 9.32
N GLY A 129 -10.70 -26.64 8.70
CA GLY A 129 -11.74 -25.62 8.52
C GLY A 129 -12.07 -24.80 9.77
N GLN A 130 -11.46 -25.08 10.92
CA GLN A 130 -11.57 -24.27 12.14
C GLN A 130 -10.47 -23.21 12.20
N PHE A 131 -10.65 -22.20 13.06
CA PHE A 131 -9.74 -21.07 13.19
C PHE A 131 -9.52 -20.66 14.65
N HIS A 132 -8.27 -20.31 14.96
CA HIS A 132 -7.95 -19.56 16.16
C HIS A 132 -8.13 -18.07 15.89
N GLU A 133 -8.91 -17.40 16.72
CA GLU A 133 -9.02 -15.95 16.67
C GLU A 133 -8.20 -15.31 17.80
N PHE A 134 -7.50 -14.25 17.47
CA PHE A 134 -6.72 -13.46 18.41
C PHE A 134 -7.16 -12.01 18.37
N SER A 135 -7.21 -11.38 19.54
CA SER A 135 -7.18 -9.93 19.65
C SER A 135 -5.76 -9.50 19.99
N VAL A 136 -5.21 -8.60 19.18
CA VAL A 136 -3.89 -8.02 19.40
C VAL A 136 -4.06 -6.55 19.73
N LYS A 137 -3.42 -6.11 20.82
CA LYS A 137 -3.36 -4.72 21.25
C LYS A 137 -1.90 -4.33 21.45
N ILE A 138 -1.51 -3.23 20.84
CA ILE A 138 -0.17 -2.65 20.98
C ILE A 138 -0.34 -1.24 21.53
N ASN A 139 0.24 -0.98 22.70
CA ASN A 139 0.31 0.35 23.29
C ASN A 139 1.74 0.87 23.16
N ILE A 140 1.85 2.11 22.70
CA ILE A 140 3.11 2.83 22.55
C ILE A 140 3.02 4.04 23.51
N SER A 141 3.82 4.04 24.57
CA SER A 141 3.75 5.00 25.69
C SER A 141 4.56 6.29 25.43
N GLU A 142 4.63 7.17 26.45
CA GLU A 142 5.20 8.53 26.42
C GLU A 142 6.50 8.63 25.61
N ARG A 143 6.65 9.75 24.92
CA ARG A 143 7.50 9.84 23.73
C ARG A 143 8.54 10.96 23.85
N VAL A 144 9.19 11.14 25.00
CA VAL A 144 10.14 12.26 25.17
C VAL A 144 11.57 11.78 25.25
N VAL A 145 12.25 11.80 24.12
CA VAL A 145 13.72 11.80 24.11
C VAL A 145 14.15 13.25 24.35
N LYS A 146 14.61 13.57 25.58
CA LYS A 146 15.19 14.89 25.91
C LYS A 146 16.70 14.87 25.62
N PRO A 147 17.15 15.35 24.45
CA PRO A 147 18.56 15.37 24.10
C PRO A 147 19.31 16.30 25.05
N ARG A 148 20.48 15.85 25.50
CA ARG A 148 21.41 16.73 26.24
C ARG A 148 22.12 17.69 25.30
N VAL A 149 22.27 17.31 24.03
CA VAL A 149 22.93 18.08 22.97
C VAL A 149 22.16 17.86 21.66
N ILE A 150 21.85 18.94 20.94
CA ILE A 150 21.34 18.85 19.56
C ILE A 150 22.56 19.02 18.63
N PRO A 151 22.95 18.01 17.85
CA PRO A 151 24.08 18.14 16.94
C PRO A 151 23.76 19.14 15.83
N GLU A 152 24.72 20.02 15.49
CA GLU A 152 24.57 21.03 14.42
C GLU A 152 24.27 20.42 13.04
N ASN A 153 24.74 19.18 12.81
CA ASN A 153 24.45 18.38 11.62
C ASN A 153 23.90 17.01 12.02
N PRO A 154 22.58 16.89 12.28
CA PRO A 154 21.97 15.60 12.61
C PRO A 154 22.14 14.65 11.42
N LYS A 155 22.67 13.46 11.67
CA LYS A 155 22.74 12.42 10.63
C LYS A 155 21.36 11.78 10.50
N PRO A 156 20.91 11.45 9.27
CA PRO A 156 19.69 10.68 9.07
C PRO A 156 19.76 9.37 9.85
N ILE A 157 18.76 9.13 10.69
CA ILE A 157 18.64 7.85 11.38
C ILE A 157 17.83 6.93 10.48
N ASN A 158 18.41 5.79 10.14
CA ASN A 158 17.72 4.80 9.33
C ASN A 158 16.49 4.26 10.07
N PRO A 159 15.41 3.92 9.33
CA PRO A 159 14.28 3.23 9.90
C PRO A 159 14.72 1.96 10.61
N PHE A 160 14.07 1.68 11.73
CA PHE A 160 14.37 0.53 12.55
C PHE A 160 13.12 -0.32 12.72
N TYR A 161 13.31 -1.65 12.62
CA TYR A 161 12.24 -2.65 12.56
C TYR A 161 12.28 -3.55 13.81
N ILE A 162 11.18 -3.61 14.56
CA ILE A 162 11.04 -4.48 15.75
C ILE A 162 9.97 -5.55 15.54
N PRO A 163 10.29 -6.86 15.53
CA PRO A 163 9.28 -7.90 15.58
C PRO A 163 8.62 -7.95 16.98
N LEU A 164 7.38 -7.45 17.10
CA LEU A 164 6.64 -7.35 18.35
C LEU A 164 6.03 -8.69 18.80
N PHE A 165 5.53 -9.49 17.87
CA PHE A 165 5.13 -10.88 18.13
C PHE A 165 5.13 -11.69 16.84
N SER A 166 5.01 -13.01 16.97
CA SER A 166 4.82 -13.94 15.86
C SER A 166 3.93 -15.11 16.27
N VAL A 167 3.13 -15.62 15.32
CA VAL A 167 2.38 -16.89 15.46
C VAL A 167 2.99 -17.90 14.52
N VAL A 168 3.31 -19.09 15.01
CA VAL A 168 4.06 -20.11 14.28
C VAL A 168 3.37 -21.47 14.42
N ASP A 169 3.40 -22.25 13.34
CA ASP A 169 3.00 -23.66 13.35
C ASP A 169 3.95 -24.49 14.23
N ASN A 170 3.40 -25.23 15.19
CA ASN A 170 4.13 -26.11 16.11
C ASN A 170 4.07 -27.60 15.74
N SER A 171 3.71 -27.94 14.50
CA SER A 171 3.45 -29.32 14.07
C SER A 171 4.69 -30.22 13.90
N SER A 172 5.93 -29.71 14.05
CA SER A 172 7.12 -30.57 14.04
C SER A 172 8.36 -29.97 14.74
N ASP A 173 9.15 -30.86 15.36
CA ASP A 173 10.44 -30.59 16.05
C ASP A 173 11.60 -30.20 15.11
N VAL A 174 11.33 -29.92 13.83
CA VAL A 174 12.37 -29.59 12.84
C VAL A 174 12.41 -28.09 12.67
N GLN A 175 13.38 -27.43 13.31
CA GLN A 175 13.65 -25.99 13.20
C GLN A 175 14.02 -25.50 11.79
N LEU A 176 13.98 -26.36 10.78
CA LEU A 176 14.29 -26.04 9.39
C LEU A 176 13.00 -26.09 8.58
N GLU A 177 12.61 -24.92 8.09
CA GLU A 177 11.50 -24.70 7.14
C GLU A 177 10.11 -24.79 7.75
N LYS A 178 9.79 -23.81 8.61
CA LYS A 178 8.43 -23.38 8.93
C LYS A 178 7.67 -23.12 7.61
N ARG A 179 6.94 -24.13 7.12
CA ARG A 179 6.25 -24.11 5.80
C ARG A 179 5.19 -23.03 5.70
N TYR A 180 4.71 -22.53 6.84
CA TYR A 180 3.82 -21.39 6.91
C TYR A 180 4.51 -20.24 7.63
N ALA A 181 4.54 -19.09 6.96
CA ALA A 181 5.19 -17.89 7.44
C ALA A 181 4.57 -17.43 8.77
N PRO A 182 5.39 -17.03 9.76
CA PRO A 182 4.84 -16.36 10.92
C PRO A 182 4.03 -15.14 10.51
N TYR A 183 3.13 -14.67 11.38
CA TYR A 183 2.55 -13.33 11.28
C TYR A 183 3.37 -12.37 12.15
N PRO A 184 4.59 -11.97 11.75
CA PRO A 184 5.36 -11.03 12.53
C PRO A 184 4.73 -9.65 12.42
N LEU A 185 4.80 -8.89 13.49
CA LEU A 185 4.45 -7.48 13.43
C LEU A 185 5.70 -6.64 13.65
N TYR A 186 6.03 -5.76 12.72
CA TYR A 186 7.20 -4.90 12.76
C TYR A 186 6.82 -3.47 13.13
N LEU A 187 7.37 -2.93 14.21
CA LEU A 187 7.36 -1.49 14.45
C LEU A 187 8.45 -0.83 13.60
N VAL A 188 8.10 0.15 12.78
CA VAL A 188 9.00 0.97 11.99
C VAL A 188 9.06 2.35 12.62
N SER A 189 10.19 2.67 13.24
CA SER A 189 10.43 4.01 13.76
C SER A 189 11.16 4.89 12.77
N THR A 190 10.63 6.08 12.53
CA THR A 190 11.35 7.20 11.91
C THR A 190 11.63 8.25 12.97
N PHE A 191 12.90 8.67 13.12
CA PHE A 191 13.18 9.85 13.94
C PHE A 191 12.87 11.11 13.12
N ASP A 192 12.51 12.18 13.82
CA ASP A 192 12.41 13.52 13.24
C ASP A 192 13.80 14.05 12.82
N THR A 193 14.41 13.45 11.79
CA THR A 193 14.81 14.30 10.66
C THR A 193 13.50 14.61 9.98
N PHE A 194 13.07 15.87 9.94
CA PHE A 194 12.03 16.25 8.99
C PHE A 194 12.44 15.63 7.65
N PRO A 195 11.72 14.63 7.12
CA PRO A 195 11.84 14.38 5.70
C PRO A 195 11.32 15.68 5.10
N ASP A 196 12.02 16.28 4.15
CA ASP A 196 11.24 16.99 3.15
C ASP A 196 10.26 15.91 2.65
N PRO A 197 8.94 16.08 2.85
CA PRO A 197 7.99 15.12 2.34
C PRO A 197 8.35 14.98 0.87
N CYS A 198 8.58 13.75 0.40
CA CYS A 198 8.69 13.61 -1.04
C CYS A 198 7.28 13.93 -1.57
N VAL A 199 7.15 15.16 -2.05
CA VAL A 199 5.93 15.65 -2.64
C VAL A 199 5.92 15.04 -4.02
N THR A 200 5.01 14.12 -4.25
CA THR A 200 4.48 13.83 -5.59
C THR A 200 3.27 14.72 -5.76
N PRO A 201 3.40 15.90 -6.40
CA PRO A 201 2.22 16.68 -6.76
C PRO A 201 1.32 15.81 -7.64
N GLY A 202 0.04 16.17 -7.71
CA GLY A 202 -0.88 15.51 -8.62
C GLY A 202 -0.30 15.39 -10.04
N PRO A 203 -0.62 14.31 -10.77
CA PRO A 203 -0.06 14.07 -12.09
C PRO A 203 -0.20 15.29 -13.00
N MET A 204 0.85 15.58 -13.77
CA MET A 204 0.69 16.49 -14.90
C MET A 204 -0.01 15.73 -16.02
N VAL A 205 -1.31 15.99 -16.19
CA VAL A 205 -2.12 15.41 -17.26
C VAL A 205 -2.23 16.41 -18.40
N VAL A 206 -1.78 16.01 -19.59
CA VAL A 206 -1.93 16.80 -20.81
C VAL A 206 -2.86 16.03 -21.74
N VAL A 207 -4.09 16.52 -21.82
CA VAL A 207 -5.18 16.01 -22.67
C VAL A 207 -5.89 17.22 -23.30
N PRO A 208 -6.36 17.15 -24.56
CA PRO A 208 -7.19 18.23 -25.09
C PRO A 208 -8.42 18.46 -24.22
N PRO A 209 -8.83 19.72 -23.98
CA PRO A 209 -10.00 20.03 -23.14
C PRO A 209 -11.32 19.59 -23.79
N GLN A 210 -11.33 19.40 -25.11
CA GLN A 210 -12.49 18.91 -25.87
C GLN A 210 -12.03 18.13 -27.10
N VAL A 211 -12.82 17.13 -27.48
CA VAL A 211 -12.67 16.41 -28.75
C VAL A 211 -13.86 16.76 -29.61
N ASP A 212 -13.63 17.67 -30.56
CA ASP A 212 -14.68 18.16 -31.44
C ASP A 212 -14.76 17.32 -32.73
N PHE A 213 -15.93 16.71 -32.93
CA PHE A 213 -16.27 15.99 -34.16
C PHE A 213 -16.74 16.94 -35.27
N GLY A 214 -16.97 18.21 -34.96
CA GLY A 214 -17.47 19.23 -35.87
C GLY A 214 -18.97 19.08 -36.14
N ILE A 215 -19.42 19.74 -37.20
CA ILE A 215 -20.79 19.59 -37.71
C ILE A 215 -20.84 18.33 -38.56
N LEU A 216 -21.68 17.38 -38.15
CA LEU A 216 -21.89 16.12 -38.86
C LEU A 216 -23.29 16.08 -39.47
N ASN A 217 -23.37 15.66 -40.73
CA ASN A 217 -24.62 15.31 -41.36
C ASN A 217 -25.01 13.86 -41.03
N ARG A 218 -26.27 13.51 -41.30
CA ARG A 218 -26.78 12.17 -40.97
C ARG A 218 -26.06 11.08 -41.77
N GLU A 219 -25.61 11.42 -42.97
CA GLU A 219 -24.88 10.57 -43.90
C GLU A 219 -23.48 10.23 -43.38
N ASP A 220 -22.84 11.17 -42.66
CA ASP A 220 -21.51 10.97 -42.08
C ASP A 220 -21.51 9.89 -40.97
N LEU A 221 -22.65 9.70 -40.32
CA LEU A 221 -22.87 8.71 -39.26
C LEU A 221 -23.31 7.33 -39.77
N VAL A 222 -23.44 7.16 -41.10
CA VAL A 222 -23.63 5.84 -41.74
C VAL A 222 -22.38 4.98 -41.54
N GLN A 223 -21.21 5.62 -41.53
CA GLN A 223 -19.95 5.02 -41.11
C GLN A 223 -19.53 5.57 -39.73
N SER A 224 -18.51 4.98 -39.13
CA SER A 224 -17.93 5.53 -37.89
C SER A 224 -17.03 6.73 -38.21
N VAL A 225 -17.28 7.87 -37.56
CA VAL A 225 -16.40 9.04 -37.61
C VAL A 225 -15.35 8.90 -36.49
N LYS A 226 -14.08 9.13 -36.83
CA LYS A 226 -12.96 8.95 -35.90
C LYS A 226 -12.27 10.27 -35.59
N LYS A 227 -11.90 10.47 -34.32
CA LYS A 227 -11.03 11.55 -33.87
C LYS A 227 -9.98 10.99 -32.93
N SER A 228 -8.72 11.30 -33.17
CA SER A 228 -7.61 10.84 -32.33
C SER A 228 -6.96 11.99 -31.60
N PHE A 229 -6.46 11.71 -30.41
CA PHE A 229 -5.74 12.67 -29.58
C PHE A 229 -4.71 11.97 -28.69
N TYR A 230 -3.77 12.76 -28.17
CA TYR A 230 -2.83 12.27 -27.17
C TYR A 230 -3.37 12.51 -25.77
N PHE A 231 -3.22 11.49 -24.92
CA PHE A 231 -3.37 11.60 -23.47
C PHE A 231 -1.99 11.33 -22.87
N ARG A 232 -1.40 12.35 -22.24
CA ARG A 232 -0.06 12.24 -21.66
C ARG A 232 -0.13 12.39 -20.16
N LEU A 233 0.58 11.49 -19.49
CA LEU A 233 0.78 11.53 -18.06
C LEU A 233 2.28 11.71 -17.81
N ALA A 234 2.63 12.82 -17.15
CA ALA A 234 4.01 13.11 -16.80
C ALA A 234 4.14 13.32 -15.29
N ARG A 235 5.31 12.94 -14.77
CA ARG A 235 5.70 13.34 -13.42
C ARG A 235 6.13 14.81 -13.47
N PRO A 236 5.54 15.69 -12.65
CA PRO A 236 5.86 17.10 -12.69
C PRO A 236 7.30 17.34 -12.21
N SER A 237 7.93 18.44 -12.63
CA SER A 237 9.34 18.72 -12.32
C SER A 237 9.61 18.99 -10.84
N ASN A 238 8.58 19.32 -10.08
CA ASN A 238 8.59 19.48 -8.62
C ASN A 238 8.21 18.17 -7.87
N ASP A 239 8.11 17.04 -8.58
CA ASP A 239 8.06 15.72 -7.96
C ASP A 239 9.42 15.39 -7.37
N THR A 240 9.47 15.32 -6.05
CA THR A 240 10.70 15.08 -5.28
C THR A 240 10.90 13.61 -4.94
N CYS A 241 9.96 12.72 -5.31
CA CYS A 241 10.09 11.30 -5.04
C CYS A 241 11.03 10.61 -6.04
N GLY A 242 12.10 9.98 -5.55
CA GLY A 242 13.09 9.27 -6.39
C GLY A 242 12.68 7.88 -6.84
N HIS A 243 11.54 7.36 -6.38
CA HIS A 243 11.03 6.03 -6.73
C HIS A 243 10.15 6.09 -7.98
N SER A 244 10.10 5.00 -8.73
CA SER A 244 9.20 4.89 -9.87
C SER A 244 7.76 4.67 -9.42
N LEU A 245 6.81 5.21 -10.19
CA LEU A 245 5.38 5.12 -9.91
C LEU A 245 4.70 4.17 -10.88
N TYR A 246 3.62 3.52 -10.45
CA TYR A 246 2.80 2.66 -11.29
C TYR A 246 1.44 3.32 -11.53
N PRO A 247 1.25 4.03 -12.66
CA PRO A 247 -0.02 4.68 -12.93
C PRO A 247 -1.12 3.68 -13.24
N ILE A 248 -2.27 3.90 -12.62
CA ILE A 248 -3.51 3.20 -12.90
C ILE A 248 -4.53 4.25 -13.33
N ILE A 249 -5.07 4.11 -14.54
CA ILE A 249 -6.05 5.05 -15.09
C ILE A 249 -7.39 4.35 -15.21
N THR A 250 -8.44 4.95 -14.64
CA THR A 250 -9.81 4.48 -14.77
C THR A 250 -10.64 5.54 -15.47
N PHE A 251 -11.34 5.16 -16.55
CA PHE A 251 -12.23 6.03 -17.29
C PHE A 251 -13.69 5.75 -16.94
N LYS A 252 -14.47 6.80 -16.76
CA LYS A 252 -15.90 6.77 -16.48
C LYS A 252 -16.63 7.68 -17.47
N ALA A 253 -17.90 7.42 -17.71
CA ALA A 253 -18.76 8.29 -18.50
C ALA A 253 -19.90 8.82 -17.62
N MET A 254 -20.37 10.04 -17.92
CA MET A 254 -21.59 10.56 -17.29
C MET A 254 -22.85 9.94 -17.87
N ASP A 255 -22.83 9.61 -19.16
CA ASP A 255 -23.95 8.96 -19.85
C ASP A 255 -23.89 7.44 -19.69
N PRO A 256 -25.03 6.74 -19.90
CA PRO A 256 -25.08 5.28 -19.82
C PRO A 256 -24.06 4.61 -20.73
N VAL A 257 -23.37 3.60 -20.19
CA VAL A 257 -22.42 2.77 -20.94
C VAL A 257 -23.03 1.41 -21.20
N VAL A 258 -23.09 1.01 -22.45
CA VAL A 258 -23.54 -0.32 -22.89
C VAL A 258 -22.51 -0.89 -23.85
N ASN A 259 -22.04 -2.12 -23.61
CA ASN A 259 -21.02 -2.79 -24.44
C ASN A 259 -19.73 -1.97 -24.66
N ASP A 260 -19.26 -1.29 -23.62
CA ASP A 260 -18.09 -0.38 -23.63
C ASP A 260 -18.26 0.82 -24.59
N GLU A 261 -19.50 1.25 -24.81
CA GLU A 261 -19.81 2.45 -25.59
C GLU A 261 -20.71 3.38 -24.78
N ILE A 262 -20.42 4.67 -24.85
CA ILE A 262 -21.25 5.72 -24.25
C ILE A 262 -22.44 5.96 -25.17
N GLU A 263 -23.65 5.81 -24.65
CA GLU A 263 -24.88 6.13 -25.38
C GLU A 263 -25.23 7.61 -25.24
N ILE A 264 -25.12 8.37 -26.32
CA ILE A 264 -25.41 9.81 -26.34
C ILE A 264 -26.90 10.01 -26.65
N SER A 265 -27.50 11.00 -25.99
CA SER A 265 -28.94 11.31 -26.05
C SER A 265 -29.49 11.59 -27.47
N ASN A 266 -28.64 11.96 -28.41
CA ASN A 266 -29.00 12.19 -29.81
C ASN A 266 -29.13 10.90 -30.65
N GLY A 267 -28.93 9.72 -30.05
CA GLY A 267 -29.00 8.43 -30.75
C GLY A 267 -27.67 8.01 -31.39
N THR A 268 -26.54 8.50 -30.89
CA THR A 268 -25.20 8.05 -31.28
C THR A 268 -24.54 7.24 -30.16
N SER A 269 -23.55 6.42 -30.53
CA SER A 269 -22.71 5.68 -29.60
C SER A 269 -21.25 6.08 -29.80
N LEU A 270 -20.54 6.26 -28.70
CA LEU A 270 -19.14 6.68 -28.69
C LEU A 270 -18.27 5.61 -28.01
N SER A 271 -17.26 5.13 -28.72
CA SER A 271 -16.29 4.15 -28.20
C SER A 271 -14.86 4.67 -28.30
N PHE A 272 -13.96 4.15 -27.46
CA PHE A 272 -12.57 4.58 -27.45
C PHE A 272 -11.64 3.38 -27.61
N VAL A 273 -10.56 3.59 -28.36
CA VAL A 273 -9.44 2.67 -28.49
C VAL A 273 -8.20 3.38 -27.99
N VAL A 274 -7.41 2.69 -27.17
CA VAL A 274 -6.18 3.21 -26.57
C VAL A 274 -5.01 2.39 -27.08
N GLU A 275 -3.96 3.09 -27.47
CA GLU A 275 -2.66 2.52 -27.81
C GLU A 275 -1.59 3.16 -26.93
N ASP A 276 -0.78 2.33 -26.28
CA ASP A 276 0.36 2.79 -25.48
C ASP A 276 1.61 2.88 -26.36
N LEU A 277 2.13 4.10 -26.53
CA LEU A 277 3.29 4.39 -27.38
C LEU A 277 4.62 4.39 -26.60
N SER A 278 4.62 3.99 -25.33
CA SER A 278 5.84 3.93 -24.52
C SER A 278 6.71 2.70 -24.87
N SER A 279 8.03 2.87 -24.82
CA SER A 279 8.99 1.83 -25.20
C SER A 279 8.90 0.61 -24.27
N GLY A 280 8.46 -0.54 -24.78
CA GLY A 280 8.39 -1.80 -24.04
C GLY A 280 7.02 -2.16 -23.47
N SER A 281 5.94 -1.47 -23.84
CA SER A 281 4.59 -1.79 -23.37
C SER A 281 3.99 -3.04 -24.01
N ALA A 282 3.46 -3.94 -23.17
CA ALA A 282 2.76 -5.16 -23.55
C ALA A 282 1.24 -4.95 -23.80
N ILE A 283 0.74 -3.71 -23.71
CA ILE A 283 -0.70 -3.45 -23.72
C ILE A 283 -1.27 -3.52 -25.14
N GLY A 284 -0.49 -3.21 -26.17
CA GLY A 284 -0.97 -3.16 -27.55
C GLY A 284 -2.15 -2.21 -27.74
N THR A 285 -2.80 -2.26 -28.90
CA THR A 285 -4.05 -1.52 -29.17
C THR A 285 -5.22 -2.23 -28.48
N LYS A 286 -5.93 -1.56 -27.56
CA LYS A 286 -7.08 -2.12 -26.84
C LYS A 286 -8.31 -1.21 -26.87
N LYS A 287 -9.50 -1.80 -26.96
CA LYS A 287 -10.76 -1.07 -26.70
C LYS A 287 -10.80 -0.69 -25.22
N LEU A 288 -11.16 0.56 -24.93
CA LEU A 288 -11.30 1.07 -23.58
C LEU A 288 -12.56 0.50 -22.94
N GLN A 289 -12.41 -0.10 -21.76
CA GLN A 289 -13.52 -0.57 -20.93
C GLN A 289 -13.77 0.43 -19.82
N PHE A 290 -15.00 0.97 -19.75
CA PHE A 290 -15.34 1.96 -18.72
C PHE A 290 -15.44 1.29 -17.34
N ASN A 291 -15.15 2.05 -16.29
CA ASN A 291 -15.09 1.60 -14.89
C ASN A 291 -14.07 0.47 -14.62
N THR A 292 -13.21 0.16 -15.59
CA THR A 292 -12.18 -0.87 -15.47
C THR A 292 -10.80 -0.20 -15.37
N PRO A 293 -9.99 -0.53 -14.36
CA PRO A 293 -8.68 0.07 -14.19
C PRO A 293 -7.68 -0.44 -15.24
N LEU A 294 -7.07 0.49 -15.99
CA LEU A 294 -5.96 0.21 -16.90
C LEU A 294 -4.66 0.41 -16.14
N ARG A 295 -3.90 -0.69 -16.00
CA ARG A 295 -2.59 -0.69 -15.34
C ARG A 295 -1.50 -0.55 -16.39
N PHE A 296 -0.60 0.39 -16.16
CA PHE A 296 0.55 0.63 -17.03
C PHE A 296 1.85 0.17 -16.37
N GLY A 297 2.92 0.10 -17.16
CA GLY A 297 4.25 -0.19 -16.67
C GLY A 297 4.81 0.91 -15.76
N GLU A 298 6.06 0.71 -15.36
CA GLU A 298 6.78 1.63 -14.48
C GLU A 298 6.98 3.02 -15.10
N LEU A 299 6.57 4.07 -14.38
CA LEU A 299 6.82 5.47 -14.70
C LEU A 299 8.00 5.99 -13.88
N LYS A 300 9.18 5.98 -14.50
CA LYS A 300 10.44 6.45 -13.92
C LYS A 300 10.39 7.94 -13.53
N PRO A 301 11.26 8.41 -12.61
CA PRO A 301 11.45 9.84 -12.37
C PRO A 301 11.71 10.59 -13.67
N GLN A 302 11.01 11.72 -13.88
CA GLN A 302 11.03 12.49 -15.14
C GLN A 302 10.56 11.71 -16.39
N GLY A 303 9.97 10.53 -16.19
CA GLY A 303 9.37 9.71 -17.24
C GLY A 303 8.02 10.24 -17.68
N LEU A 304 7.59 9.76 -18.85
CA LEU A 304 6.31 10.08 -19.46
C LEU A 304 5.60 8.81 -19.93
N LEU A 305 4.29 8.76 -19.72
CA LEU A 305 3.38 7.79 -20.33
C LEU A 305 2.60 8.50 -21.43
N ASN A 306 2.71 7.99 -22.66
CA ASN A 306 2.05 8.53 -23.84
C ASN A 306 1.01 7.54 -24.37
N LEU A 307 -0.25 7.92 -24.26
CA LEU A 307 -1.35 7.17 -24.83
C LEU A 307 -1.86 7.88 -26.09
N TYR A 308 -2.05 7.13 -27.16
CA TYR A 308 -2.78 7.56 -28.34
C TYR A 308 -4.20 7.02 -28.27
N VAL A 309 -5.18 7.92 -28.19
CA VAL A 309 -6.58 7.58 -27.98
C VAL A 309 -7.36 7.92 -29.24
N THR A 310 -8.11 6.96 -29.77
CA THR A 310 -9.03 7.14 -30.89
C THR A 310 -10.46 7.02 -30.41
N ALA A 311 -11.20 8.12 -30.48
CA ALA A 311 -12.64 8.18 -30.27
C ALA A 311 -13.37 7.86 -31.58
N ASN A 312 -14.30 6.91 -31.53
CA ASN A 312 -15.10 6.48 -32.67
C ASN A 312 -16.58 6.77 -32.37
N LEU A 313 -17.15 7.73 -33.08
CA LEU A 313 -18.56 8.09 -33.01
C LEU A 313 -19.32 7.39 -34.14
N ARG A 314 -20.42 6.72 -33.80
CA ARG A 314 -21.27 6.03 -34.79
C ARG A 314 -22.74 6.18 -34.44
N LYS A 315 -23.64 5.94 -35.39
CA LYS A 315 -25.07 5.81 -35.11
C LYS A 315 -25.33 4.62 -34.17
N ASN A 316 -26.18 4.83 -33.15
CA ASN A 316 -26.74 3.74 -32.36
C ASN A 316 -27.84 3.05 -33.18
N PRO A 317 -27.77 1.74 -33.45
CA PRO A 317 -28.74 1.05 -34.29
C PRO A 317 -30.14 1.01 -33.69
N GLU A 318 -30.27 1.08 -32.36
CA GLU A 318 -31.53 0.93 -31.63
C GLU A 318 -32.24 2.27 -31.36
N LYS A 319 -31.57 3.40 -31.59
CA LYS A 319 -32.10 4.73 -31.30
C LYS A 319 -32.20 5.59 -32.56
N ALA A 320 -33.26 6.41 -32.64
CA ALA A 320 -33.41 7.37 -33.72
C ALA A 320 -32.40 8.52 -33.57
N LEU A 321 -31.74 8.90 -34.68
CA LEU A 321 -30.88 10.08 -34.70
C LEU A 321 -31.71 11.35 -34.57
N ARG A 322 -31.33 12.20 -33.62
CA ARG A 322 -31.93 13.51 -33.37
C ARG A 322 -30.92 14.59 -33.77
N GLY A 323 -31.39 15.61 -34.50
CA GLY A 323 -30.58 16.78 -34.80
C GLY A 323 -30.39 17.69 -33.58
N GLY A 324 -29.44 18.60 -33.66
CA GLY A 324 -29.12 19.56 -32.60
C GLY A 324 -27.75 19.32 -31.96
N TYR A 325 -27.40 20.19 -31.01
CA TYR A 325 -26.15 20.09 -30.27
C TYR A 325 -26.19 18.92 -29.27
N PHE A 326 -25.08 18.20 -29.17
CA PHE A 326 -24.91 17.12 -28.20
C PHE A 326 -23.49 17.16 -27.66
N SER A 327 -23.33 16.72 -26.42
CA SER A 327 -22.04 16.56 -25.76
C SER A 327 -22.14 15.43 -24.74
N THR A 328 -21.00 14.87 -24.39
CA THR A 328 -20.86 13.92 -23.30
C THR A 328 -19.57 14.22 -22.56
N VAL A 329 -19.45 13.72 -21.33
CA VAL A 329 -18.30 13.92 -20.48
C VAL A 329 -17.70 12.57 -20.13
N MET A 330 -16.42 12.41 -20.47
CA MET A 330 -15.58 11.32 -19.99
C MET A 330 -14.74 11.83 -18.82
N ILE A 331 -14.83 11.14 -17.70
CA ILE A 331 -14.09 11.44 -16.47
C ILE A 331 -12.95 10.42 -16.37
N TYR A 332 -11.75 10.88 -16.05
CA TYR A 332 -10.63 10.00 -15.75
C TYR A 332 -10.21 10.14 -14.29
N HIS A 333 -9.81 9.03 -13.69
CA HIS A 333 -9.19 8.97 -12.37
C HIS A 333 -7.82 8.35 -12.52
N ILE A 334 -6.83 8.96 -11.87
CA ILE A 334 -5.44 8.48 -11.89
C ILE A 334 -5.04 8.18 -10.46
N GLU A 335 -4.62 6.93 -10.23
CA GLU A 335 -4.01 6.47 -8.99
C GLU A 335 -2.55 6.16 -9.29
N PHE A 336 -1.64 6.69 -8.47
CA PHE A 336 -0.24 6.28 -8.48
C PHE A 336 -0.03 5.30 -7.32
N ARG A 337 0.62 4.18 -7.63
CA ARG A 337 1.12 3.22 -6.64
C ARG A 337 2.63 3.24 -6.55
#